data_AF-A0A2E9E3Q8-F1
#
_entry.id   AF-A0A2E9E3Q8-F1
#
_cell.length_a   1.000
_cell.length_b   1.000
_cell.length_c   1.000
_cell.angle_alpha   90.00
_cell.angle_beta   90.00
_cell.angle_gamma   90.00
#
_symmetry.space_group_name_H-M   'P 1'
#
loop_
_entity.id
_entity.type
_entity.pdbx_description
1 polymer ?
#
loop_
_entity_poly.entity_id
_entity_poly.type
_entity_poly.pdbx_seq_one_letter_code
_entity_poly.pdbx_strand_id
1 'polypeptide(L)'
;MFNSRGPVFGFPLEAVFHVYDKRVFLFFEQQLHKIVEEYINRPRYIDGSRSAIKTPAEFINSHGRQLLNDVPKTIDNQVSLLSWILQQIALSHDKRTWAAFDLHPEFRYTLYRSKIPNLRLAVMQRQPESAVAAAMYWRTWPQPPSDRHTRFRNILGLLALSQQVSRNLSRTNPNDVITMSLDLLCEKNDQELRNAANFFQSDKIDFYSNFDFTPHFRFEKSRGFYTPGGTWEHLLTKSELETIRSTTLGNHKGIYLKSIIAVGWRRPIAARKLSEFYLYPKQSLIRQLNAVKQCWTDTRHGLRLKRQATFPSTNSLSQHFFVVSGAHGVGKSTSLGIALNILQEEGIPATGFHHRLDKMRSNPERIRPYNSKGVLRTCWHLLPSAIRYLLRALIDEYTYATSIFSKLFDISESGQIALADRYIYDRLTDLKIRKRPWYHICAVAIFCRLTPQPAMSFILIDTPKNIYDRKQELEENEINRYQTLLLETTKKNNAFLKVIHIDQRDAHSVAKEIALNIKIFLRCKKPD
;
A
#
# COMPACT_ATOMS: atom_id res chain seq x y z
N MET A 1 -6.76 29.85 1.42
CA MET A 1 -7.28 29.92 0.03
C MET A 1 -6.11 30.24 -0.89
N PHE A 2 -5.62 29.27 -1.67
CA PHE A 2 -4.50 29.50 -2.58
C PHE A 2 -5.03 30.11 -3.88
N ASN A 3 -4.71 31.38 -4.09
CA ASN A 3 -4.96 32.08 -5.35
C ASN A 3 -4.10 31.40 -6.44
N SER A 4 -4.71 30.75 -7.43
CA SER A 4 -4.03 30.01 -8.51
C SER A 4 -3.30 30.88 -9.53
N ARG A 5 -3.15 32.18 -9.24
CA ARG A 5 -2.55 33.20 -10.10
C ARG A 5 -1.10 33.44 -9.68
N GLY A 6 -0.17 32.80 -10.36
CA GLY A 6 1.26 32.96 -10.13
C GLY A 6 2.11 32.16 -11.12
N PRO A 7 3.41 32.45 -11.18
CA PRO A 7 4.31 31.78 -12.11
C PRO A 7 4.35 30.27 -11.81
N VAL A 8 4.32 29.47 -12.89
CA VAL A 8 4.21 28.01 -12.87
C VAL A 8 5.60 27.39 -13.01
N PHE A 9 5.91 26.37 -12.20
CA PHE A 9 7.07 25.51 -12.43
C PHE A 9 6.67 24.35 -13.36
N GLY A 10 7.22 24.32 -14.57
CA GLY A 10 7.02 23.22 -15.51
C GLY A 10 8.00 22.08 -15.25
N PHE A 11 7.51 20.95 -14.73
CA PHE A 11 8.31 19.75 -14.56
C PHE A 11 8.48 19.03 -15.90
N PRO A 12 9.72 18.80 -16.36
CA PRO A 12 9.97 17.99 -17.56
C PRO A 12 9.82 16.48 -17.31
N LEU A 13 9.37 16.10 -16.11
CA LEU A 13 9.30 14.73 -15.61
C LEU A 13 7.85 14.25 -15.51
N GLU A 14 7.63 12.94 -15.64
CA GLU A 14 6.33 12.35 -15.30
C GLU A 14 6.07 12.41 -13.78
N ALA A 15 4.91 12.91 -13.38
CA ALA A 15 4.47 12.94 -11.98
C ALA A 15 4.06 11.55 -11.45
N VAL A 16 3.72 10.62 -12.35
CA VAL A 16 3.39 9.21 -12.05
C VAL A 16 2.34 9.02 -10.93
N PHE A 17 1.37 9.92 -10.77
CA PHE A 17 0.32 9.81 -9.74
C PHE A 17 -0.41 8.47 -9.85
N HIS A 18 -0.61 7.98 -11.08
CA HIS A 18 -1.30 6.72 -11.34
C HIS A 18 -0.58 5.48 -10.78
N VAL A 19 0.74 5.54 -10.58
CA VAL A 19 1.53 4.46 -9.97
C VAL A 19 1.31 4.44 -8.47
N TYR A 20 1.42 5.60 -7.82
CA TYR A 20 1.29 5.72 -6.37
C TYR A 20 -0.16 5.56 -5.89
N ASP A 21 -1.14 6.04 -6.65
CA ASP A 21 -2.56 5.85 -6.35
C ASP A 21 -3.01 4.38 -6.44
N LYS A 22 -2.28 3.53 -7.19
CA LYS A 22 -2.54 2.07 -7.22
C LYS A 22 -1.95 1.34 -6.03
N ARG A 23 -0.99 1.93 -5.31
CA ARG A 23 -0.30 1.28 -4.19
C ARG A 23 -1.04 1.55 -2.88
N VAL A 24 -1.18 0.51 -2.07
CA VAL A 24 -1.73 0.63 -0.73
C VAL A 24 -0.58 0.68 0.26
N PHE A 25 -0.43 1.80 0.95
CA PHE A 25 0.56 1.99 2.00
C PHE A 25 -0.15 1.93 3.36
N LEU A 26 -0.21 0.74 3.96
CA LEU A 26 -0.64 0.63 5.36
C LEU A 26 0.35 1.40 6.25
N PHE A 27 -0.14 2.12 7.26
CA PHE A 27 0.70 3.00 8.09
C PHE A 27 1.34 4.13 7.25
N PHE A 28 0.52 4.78 6.42
CA PHE A 28 0.96 5.80 5.46
C PHE A 28 1.76 6.92 6.13
N GLU A 29 1.27 7.45 7.25
CA GLU A 29 1.94 8.51 8.03
C GLU A 29 3.37 8.11 8.43
N GLN A 30 3.56 6.88 8.91
CA GLN A 30 4.89 6.38 9.30
C GLN A 30 5.79 6.18 8.09
N GLN A 31 5.23 6.00 6.89
CA GLN A 31 5.97 5.77 5.66
C GLN A 31 6.22 7.04 4.83
N LEU A 32 5.79 8.23 5.28
CA LEU A 32 5.89 9.48 4.51
C LEU A 32 7.31 9.73 3.99
N HIS A 33 8.31 9.74 4.86
CA HIS A 33 9.72 9.97 4.49
C HIS A 33 10.21 8.94 3.45
N LYS A 34 9.89 7.65 3.63
CA LYS A 34 10.24 6.62 2.64
C LYS A 34 9.60 6.90 1.28
N ILE A 35 8.33 7.29 1.27
CA ILE A 35 7.60 7.55 0.01
C ILE A 35 8.18 8.77 -0.69
N VAL A 36 8.53 9.82 0.06
CA VAL A 36 9.24 11.01 -0.44
C VAL A 36 10.58 10.61 -1.04
N GLU A 37 11.45 9.93 -0.29
CA GLU A 37 12.75 9.44 -0.75
C GLU A 37 12.65 8.55 -2.00
N GLU A 38 11.68 7.63 -2.01
CA GLU A 38 11.42 6.77 -3.17
C GLU A 38 10.95 7.58 -4.38
N TYR A 39 10.15 8.62 -4.16
CA TYR A 39 9.64 9.46 -5.24
C TYR A 39 10.74 10.33 -5.84
N ILE A 40 11.51 11.04 -5.01
CA ILE A 40 12.49 12.03 -5.46
C ILE A 40 13.75 11.42 -6.07
N ASN A 41 14.18 10.24 -5.63
CA ASN A 41 15.42 9.63 -6.11
C ASN A 41 15.23 8.65 -7.26
N ARG A 42 13.98 8.30 -7.61
CA ARG A 42 13.75 7.42 -8.75
C ARG A 42 13.73 8.20 -10.06
N PRO A 43 14.34 7.66 -11.12
CA PRO A 43 14.20 8.19 -12.47
C PRO A 43 12.74 8.45 -12.87
N ARG A 44 12.49 9.63 -13.43
CA ARG A 44 11.18 10.05 -13.98
C ARG A 44 11.24 10.60 -15.40
N TYR A 45 12.44 10.80 -15.90
CA TYR A 45 12.69 11.13 -17.28
C TYR A 45 13.79 10.26 -17.82
N ILE A 46 13.55 9.78 -19.03
CA ILE A 46 14.53 9.11 -19.88
C ILE A 46 14.35 9.78 -21.24
N ASP A 47 15.43 10.36 -21.78
CA ASP A 47 15.39 10.94 -23.11
C ASP A 47 15.08 9.88 -24.19
N GLY A 48 14.71 10.33 -25.39
CA GLY A 48 14.33 9.43 -26.48
C GLY A 48 15.44 8.43 -26.88
N SER A 49 16.70 8.82 -26.69
CA SER A 49 17.90 8.00 -26.91
C SER A 49 18.29 7.10 -25.72
N ARG A 50 17.61 7.23 -24.57
CA ARG A 50 17.93 6.55 -23.31
C ARG A 50 19.35 6.78 -22.77
N SER A 51 19.96 7.90 -23.17
CA SER A 51 21.29 8.34 -22.76
C SER A 51 21.28 9.20 -21.49
N ALA A 52 20.18 9.92 -21.24
CA ALA A 52 20.04 10.79 -20.09
C ALA A 52 18.87 10.34 -19.21
N ILE A 53 19.16 10.17 -17.93
CA ILE A 53 18.20 9.80 -16.90
C ILE A 53 18.17 10.92 -15.87
N LYS A 54 16.98 11.45 -15.58
CA LYS A 54 16.81 12.50 -14.55
C LYS A 54 15.82 12.08 -13.47
N THR A 55 16.13 12.50 -12.25
CA THR A 55 15.32 12.29 -11.04
C THR A 55 14.69 13.61 -10.59
N PRO A 56 13.56 13.61 -9.86
CA PRO A 56 13.02 14.83 -9.28
C PRO A 56 14.02 15.55 -8.37
N ALA A 57 14.86 14.81 -7.65
CA ALA A 57 15.89 15.36 -6.74
C ALA A 57 16.83 16.36 -7.43
N GLU A 58 17.15 16.17 -8.72
CA GLU A 58 18.00 17.09 -9.50
C GLU A 58 17.36 18.46 -9.72
N PHE A 59 16.05 18.57 -9.58
CA PHE A 59 15.31 19.83 -9.69
C PHE A 59 15.07 20.48 -8.33
N ILE A 60 15.57 19.90 -7.24
CA ILE A 60 15.39 20.40 -5.87
C ILE A 60 16.68 21.06 -5.41
N ASN A 61 16.62 22.33 -5.07
CA ASN A 61 17.69 23.04 -4.37
C ASN A 61 17.73 22.69 -2.87
N SER A 62 18.80 23.07 -2.19
CA SER A 62 19.08 22.70 -0.79
C SER A 62 17.93 23.01 0.17
N HIS A 63 17.27 24.16 0.00
CA HIS A 63 16.11 24.57 0.78
C HIS A 63 14.89 23.63 0.57
N GLY A 64 14.58 23.28 -0.68
CA GLY A 64 13.48 22.36 -0.99
C GLY A 64 13.71 20.98 -0.37
N ARG A 65 14.96 20.52 -0.31
CA ARG A 65 15.31 19.22 0.30
C ARG A 65 15.10 19.21 1.82
N GLN A 66 15.34 20.33 2.50
CA GLN A 66 15.06 20.47 3.93
C GLN A 66 13.55 20.42 4.21
N LEU A 67 12.74 21.14 3.41
CA LEU A 67 11.28 21.15 3.56
C LEU A 67 10.65 19.77 3.42
N LEU A 68 11.24 18.90 2.59
CA LEU A 68 10.77 17.53 2.40
C LEU A 68 10.90 16.64 3.65
N ASN A 69 11.69 17.04 4.64
CA ASN A 69 11.74 16.35 5.94
C ASN A 69 10.54 16.69 6.83
N ASP A 70 9.89 17.83 6.60
CA ASP A 70 8.80 18.38 7.41
C ASP A 70 7.43 18.18 6.77
N VAL A 71 7.19 16.98 6.22
CA VAL A 71 5.91 16.65 5.56
C VAL A 71 4.74 16.87 6.54
N PRO A 72 3.73 17.70 6.19
CA PRO A 72 2.60 17.97 7.06
C PRO A 72 1.82 16.70 7.41
N LYS A 73 1.54 16.50 8.70
CA LYS A 73 0.72 15.37 9.19
C LYS A 73 -0.71 15.36 8.64
N THR A 74 -1.19 16.49 8.10
CA THR A 74 -2.52 16.60 7.47
C THR A 74 -2.61 15.86 6.14
N ILE A 75 -1.49 15.43 5.55
CA ILE A 75 -1.49 14.66 4.31
C ILE A 75 -1.79 13.20 4.63
N ASP A 76 -2.94 12.71 4.19
CA ASP A 76 -3.47 11.39 4.52
C ASP A 76 -3.38 10.36 3.38
N ASN A 77 -2.94 10.79 2.19
CA ASN A 77 -2.87 9.93 1.01
C ASN A 77 -1.72 10.28 0.05
N GLN A 78 -1.37 9.31 -0.79
CA GLN A 78 -0.19 9.35 -1.66
C GLN A 78 -0.28 10.43 -2.74
N VAL A 79 -1.47 10.68 -3.29
CA VAL A 79 -1.66 11.67 -4.36
C VAL A 79 -1.47 13.08 -3.79
N SER A 80 -2.06 13.36 -2.63
CA SER A 80 -1.84 14.64 -1.95
C SER A 80 -0.39 14.83 -1.53
N LEU A 81 0.31 13.75 -1.12
CA LEU A 81 1.75 13.80 -0.85
C LEU A 81 2.56 14.16 -2.10
N LEU A 82 2.33 13.49 -3.24
CA LEU A 82 3.02 13.80 -4.49
C LEU A 82 2.75 15.25 -4.93
N SER A 83 1.50 15.70 -4.83
CA SER A 83 1.14 17.09 -5.13
C SER A 83 1.86 18.08 -4.20
N TRP A 84 2.01 17.74 -2.92
CA TRP A 84 2.74 18.56 -1.97
C TRP A 84 4.24 18.61 -2.29
N ILE A 85 4.86 17.48 -2.66
CA ILE A 85 6.26 17.43 -3.11
C ILE A 85 6.47 18.36 -4.30
N LEU A 86 5.63 18.25 -5.34
CA LEU A 86 5.73 19.11 -6.53
C LEU A 86 5.54 20.59 -6.17
N GLN A 87 4.65 20.89 -5.22
CA GLN A 87 4.46 22.25 -4.71
C GLN A 87 5.69 22.78 -3.97
N GLN A 88 6.34 21.98 -3.13
CA GLN A 88 7.56 22.41 -2.42
C GLN A 88 8.69 22.69 -3.40
N ILE A 89 8.84 21.86 -4.43
CA ILE A 89 9.85 22.10 -5.47
C ILE A 89 9.50 23.35 -6.28
N ALA A 90 8.24 23.59 -6.62
CA ALA A 90 7.85 24.83 -7.28
C ALA A 90 8.19 26.08 -6.43
N LEU A 91 7.85 26.04 -5.14
CA LEU A 91 8.14 27.13 -4.20
C LEU A 91 9.65 27.39 -4.07
N SER A 92 10.44 26.33 -4.11
CA SER A 92 11.89 26.46 -4.01
C SER A 92 12.53 27.10 -5.26
N HIS A 93 11.80 27.20 -6.37
CA HIS A 93 12.16 27.96 -7.58
C HIS A 93 11.37 29.28 -7.72
N ASP A 94 10.87 29.82 -6.62
CA ASP A 94 10.05 31.04 -6.57
C ASP A 94 8.79 30.98 -7.46
N LYS A 95 8.26 29.77 -7.66
CA LYS A 95 7.01 29.52 -8.39
C LYS A 95 5.87 29.23 -7.42
N ARG A 96 4.66 29.69 -7.77
CA ARG A 96 3.48 29.49 -6.90
C ARG A 96 2.74 28.20 -7.18
N THR A 97 2.87 27.68 -8.40
CA THR A 97 2.13 26.51 -8.87
C THR A 97 3.05 25.60 -9.68
N TRP A 98 2.56 24.41 -10.03
CA TRP A 98 3.31 23.43 -10.79
C TRP A 98 2.49 22.88 -11.96
N ALA A 99 3.19 22.41 -12.99
CA ALA A 99 2.65 21.64 -14.09
C ALA A 99 3.55 20.43 -14.35
N ALA A 100 2.96 19.25 -14.54
CA ALA A 100 3.71 18.03 -14.79
C ALA A 100 2.95 17.11 -15.75
N PHE A 101 3.68 16.28 -16.48
CA PHE A 101 3.09 15.25 -17.34
C PHE A 101 2.67 14.03 -16.51
N ASP A 102 1.60 13.35 -16.92
CA ASP A 102 1.24 12.04 -16.36
C ASP A 102 0.58 11.19 -17.44
N LEU A 103 0.56 9.88 -17.24
CA LEU A 103 0.02 8.93 -18.19
C LEU A 103 -1.49 8.73 -17.98
N HIS A 104 -2.27 9.19 -18.95
CA HIS A 104 -3.74 9.13 -18.94
C HIS A 104 -4.39 9.69 -17.64
N PRO A 105 -4.02 10.90 -17.18
CA PRO A 105 -4.58 11.50 -15.98
C PRO A 105 -6.10 11.69 -16.05
N GLU A 106 -6.68 11.79 -17.26
CA GLU A 106 -8.12 11.88 -17.50
C GLU A 106 -8.89 10.69 -16.89
N PHE A 107 -8.30 9.50 -16.82
CA PHE A 107 -8.98 8.33 -16.23
C PHE A 107 -9.13 8.41 -14.72
N ARG A 108 -8.40 9.31 -14.05
CA ARG A 108 -8.39 9.48 -12.60
C ARG A 108 -8.67 10.91 -12.18
N TYR A 109 -9.00 11.80 -13.10
CA TYR A 109 -9.17 13.22 -12.86
C TYR A 109 -10.11 13.52 -11.68
N THR A 110 -11.30 12.90 -11.63
CA THR A 110 -12.25 13.11 -10.52
C THR A 110 -11.65 12.75 -9.15
N LEU A 111 -10.84 11.70 -9.10
CA LEU A 111 -10.16 11.26 -7.88
C LEU A 111 -8.97 12.16 -7.53
N TYR A 112 -8.24 12.67 -8.52
CA TYR A 112 -7.15 13.62 -8.29
C TYR A 112 -7.69 14.98 -7.86
N ARG A 113 -8.76 15.46 -8.48
CA ARG A 113 -9.43 16.73 -8.14
C ARG A 113 -9.93 16.74 -6.69
N SER A 114 -10.38 15.59 -6.15
CA SER A 114 -10.79 15.53 -4.74
C SER A 114 -9.63 15.56 -3.74
N LYS A 115 -8.39 15.39 -4.22
CA LYS A 115 -7.17 15.26 -3.40
C LYS A 115 -6.18 16.41 -3.61
N ILE A 116 -6.27 17.10 -4.75
CA ILE A 116 -5.39 18.18 -5.18
C ILE A 116 -6.26 19.44 -5.37
N PRO A 117 -6.13 20.45 -4.50
CA PRO A 117 -6.88 21.69 -4.64
C PRO A 117 -6.58 22.39 -5.97
N ASN A 118 -7.61 22.95 -6.60
CA ASN A 118 -7.50 23.73 -7.85
C ASN A 118 -6.82 22.97 -9.02
N LEU A 119 -6.93 21.64 -9.05
CA LEU A 119 -6.34 20.84 -10.12
C LEU A 119 -7.00 21.12 -11.48
N ARG A 120 -6.18 21.58 -12.42
CA ARG A 120 -6.53 21.76 -13.83
C ARG A 120 -5.89 20.65 -14.67
N LEU A 121 -6.56 20.27 -15.76
CA LEU A 121 -6.12 19.21 -16.66
C LEU A 121 -6.14 19.70 -18.11
N ALA A 122 -4.99 19.59 -18.78
CA ALA A 122 -4.89 19.72 -20.21
C ALA A 122 -4.65 18.33 -20.82
N VAL A 123 -5.56 17.87 -21.68
CA VAL A 123 -5.39 16.63 -22.44
C VAL A 123 -5.02 16.99 -23.87
N MET A 124 -3.77 16.77 -24.23
CA MET A 124 -3.29 16.94 -25.59
C MET A 124 -3.47 15.65 -26.37
N GLN A 125 -4.24 15.71 -27.44
CA GLN A 125 -4.59 14.59 -28.31
C GLN A 125 -3.93 14.77 -29.66
N ARG A 126 -3.55 13.65 -30.28
CA ARG A 126 -3.11 13.64 -31.67
C ARG A 126 -4.27 13.18 -32.56
N GLN A 127 -4.16 13.41 -33.85
CA GLN A 127 -4.98 12.74 -34.84
C GLN A 127 -4.96 11.22 -34.59
N PRO A 128 -6.10 10.54 -34.69
CA PRO A 128 -6.24 9.12 -34.34
C PRO A 128 -5.21 8.23 -35.04
N GLU A 129 -5.00 8.42 -36.34
CA GLU A 129 -4.03 7.69 -37.14
C GLU A 129 -2.62 7.87 -36.59
N SER A 130 -2.21 9.12 -36.36
CA SER A 130 -0.90 9.49 -35.81
C SER A 130 -0.66 8.89 -34.42
N ALA A 131 -1.67 8.92 -33.54
CA ALA A 131 -1.60 8.35 -32.20
C ALA A 131 -1.41 6.83 -32.24
N VAL A 132 -2.18 6.13 -33.08
CA VAL A 132 -2.11 4.67 -33.21
C VAL A 132 -0.80 4.25 -33.85
N ALA A 133 -0.35 4.93 -34.91
CA ALA A 133 0.92 4.66 -35.57
C ALA A 133 2.10 4.84 -34.61
N ALA A 134 2.15 5.94 -33.85
CA ALA A 134 3.19 6.18 -32.85
C ALA A 134 3.22 5.08 -31.78
N ALA A 135 2.04 4.67 -31.29
CA ALA A 135 1.93 3.63 -30.27
C ALA A 135 2.26 2.23 -30.79
N MET A 136 2.04 1.96 -32.08
CA MET A 136 2.39 0.70 -32.73
C MET A 136 3.88 0.64 -33.05
N TYR A 137 4.45 1.69 -33.66
CA TYR A 137 5.83 1.73 -34.16
C TYR A 137 6.85 1.23 -33.12
N TRP A 138 6.87 1.81 -31.92
CA TRP A 138 7.82 1.42 -30.87
C TRP A 138 7.62 0.01 -30.31
N ARG A 139 6.47 -0.62 -30.58
CA ARG A 139 6.14 -1.98 -30.15
C ARG A 139 6.30 -3.03 -31.25
N THR A 140 6.49 -2.57 -32.49
CA THR A 140 6.61 -3.42 -33.68
C THR A 140 7.92 -3.19 -34.44
N TRP A 141 8.80 -2.34 -33.93
CA TRP A 141 10.11 -2.08 -34.51
C TRP A 141 11.18 -3.00 -33.90
N PRO A 142 12.13 -3.54 -34.69
CA PRO A 142 12.22 -3.46 -36.15
C PRO A 142 11.31 -4.47 -36.87
N GLN A 143 10.85 -5.53 -36.20
CA GLN A 143 9.91 -6.50 -36.76
C GLN A 143 8.63 -6.63 -35.92
N PRO A 144 7.46 -6.77 -36.58
CA PRO A 144 6.20 -6.88 -35.88
C PRO A 144 6.11 -8.19 -35.09
N PRO A 145 5.67 -8.15 -33.82
CA PRO A 145 5.47 -9.35 -33.03
C PRO A 145 4.25 -10.13 -33.54
N SER A 146 4.20 -11.43 -33.22
CA SER A 146 3.08 -12.31 -33.58
C SER A 146 1.72 -11.83 -33.06
N ASP A 147 1.69 -11.03 -31.99
CA ASP A 147 0.47 -10.47 -31.39
C ASP A 147 0.13 -9.03 -31.86
N ARG A 148 0.69 -8.57 -33.00
CA ARG A 148 0.48 -7.21 -33.56
C ARG A 148 -0.98 -6.78 -33.59
N HIS A 149 -1.87 -7.65 -34.06
CA HIS A 149 -3.31 -7.34 -34.18
C HIS A 149 -3.99 -7.15 -32.79
N THR A 150 -3.59 -7.93 -31.79
CA THR A 150 -4.06 -7.75 -30.40
C THR A 150 -3.57 -6.41 -29.85
N ARG A 151 -2.32 -6.01 -30.14
CA ARG A 151 -1.77 -4.70 -29.73
C ARG A 151 -2.52 -3.55 -30.39
N PHE A 152 -2.80 -3.64 -31.68
CA PHE A 152 -3.59 -2.66 -32.41
C PHE A 152 -4.97 -2.47 -31.76
N ARG A 153 -5.70 -3.56 -31.47
CA ARG A 153 -7.00 -3.50 -30.78
C ARG A 153 -6.90 -2.87 -29.38
N ASN A 154 -5.83 -3.16 -28.63
CA ASN A 154 -5.61 -2.57 -27.32
C ASN A 154 -5.42 -1.05 -27.41
N ILE A 155 -4.55 -0.61 -28.32
CA ILE A 155 -4.23 0.81 -28.54
C ILE A 155 -5.48 1.56 -29.01
N LEU A 156 -6.22 1.00 -29.97
CA LEU A 156 -7.45 1.59 -30.46
C LEU A 156 -8.51 1.72 -29.36
N GLY A 157 -8.66 0.69 -28.51
CA GLY A 157 -9.55 0.73 -27.35
C GLY A 157 -9.16 1.81 -26.34
N LEU A 158 -7.87 1.95 -26.05
CA LEU A 158 -7.35 3.00 -25.15
C LEU A 158 -7.55 4.40 -25.72
N LEU A 159 -7.30 4.59 -27.02
CA LEU A 159 -7.53 5.86 -27.72
C LEU A 159 -9.01 6.25 -27.64
N ALA A 160 -9.92 5.35 -28.01
CA ALA A 160 -11.35 5.62 -27.99
C ALA A 160 -11.85 5.93 -26.57
N LEU A 161 -11.37 5.18 -25.57
CA LEU A 161 -11.69 5.43 -24.17
C LEU A 161 -11.16 6.80 -23.70
N SER A 162 -9.90 7.15 -24.00
CA SER A 162 -9.29 8.44 -23.67
C SER A 162 -10.06 9.60 -24.29
N GLN A 163 -10.40 9.51 -25.58
CA GLN A 163 -11.18 10.54 -26.27
C GLN A 163 -12.56 10.72 -25.65
N GLN A 164 -13.29 9.63 -25.39
CA GLN A 164 -14.61 9.69 -24.77
C GLN A 164 -14.54 10.33 -23.37
N VAL A 165 -13.63 9.86 -22.52
CA VAL A 165 -13.47 10.37 -21.15
C VAL A 165 -13.08 11.85 -21.16
N SER A 166 -12.13 12.23 -22.00
CA SER A 166 -11.65 13.62 -22.08
C SER A 166 -12.74 14.58 -22.55
N ARG A 167 -13.52 14.20 -23.58
CA ARG A 167 -14.67 14.99 -24.05
C ARG A 167 -15.71 15.19 -22.94
N ASN A 168 -15.98 14.14 -22.17
CA ASN A 168 -16.94 14.23 -21.06
C ASN A 168 -16.44 15.12 -19.94
N LEU A 169 -15.16 14.98 -19.58
CA LEU A 169 -14.55 15.80 -18.54
C LEU A 169 -14.54 17.27 -18.93
N SER A 170 -14.17 17.59 -20.18
CA SER A 170 -14.21 18.98 -20.67
C SER A 170 -15.62 19.55 -20.67
N ARG A 171 -16.65 18.76 -21.03
CA ARG A 171 -18.05 19.21 -20.95
C ARG A 171 -18.53 19.43 -19.52
N THR A 172 -18.13 18.57 -18.60
CA THR A 172 -18.60 18.61 -17.20
C THR A 172 -17.77 19.55 -16.31
N ASN A 173 -16.56 19.90 -16.72
CA ASN A 173 -15.62 20.75 -15.98
C ASN A 173 -14.92 21.75 -16.93
N PRO A 174 -15.67 22.60 -17.67
CA PRO A 174 -15.11 23.40 -18.77
C PRO A 174 -14.04 24.41 -18.34
N ASN A 175 -14.08 24.87 -17.09
CA ASN A 175 -13.08 25.83 -16.56
C ASN A 175 -11.77 25.14 -16.14
N ASP A 176 -11.83 23.86 -15.80
CA ASP A 176 -10.72 23.11 -15.21
C ASP A 176 -10.10 22.11 -16.18
N VAL A 177 -10.83 21.70 -17.22
CA VAL A 177 -10.39 20.67 -18.18
C VAL A 177 -10.50 21.17 -19.62
N ILE A 178 -9.36 21.20 -20.31
CA ILE A 178 -9.29 21.44 -21.75
C ILE A 178 -8.80 20.20 -22.48
N THR A 179 -9.39 19.95 -23.65
CA THR A 179 -8.86 19.02 -24.64
C THR A 179 -8.32 19.82 -25.81
N MET A 180 -7.10 19.52 -26.25
CA MET A 180 -6.47 20.20 -27.37
C MET A 180 -5.86 19.22 -28.37
N SER A 181 -5.79 19.59 -29.64
CA SER A 181 -5.18 18.83 -30.73
C SER A 181 -3.76 19.31 -30.99
N LEU A 182 -2.77 18.43 -30.77
CA LEU A 182 -1.37 18.73 -31.07
C LEU A 182 -1.19 19.08 -32.55
N ASP A 183 -1.83 18.33 -33.45
CA ASP A 183 -1.67 18.53 -34.88
C ASP A 183 -2.22 19.91 -35.31
N LEU A 184 -3.37 20.34 -34.75
CA LEU A 184 -3.91 21.68 -35.03
C LEU A 184 -3.06 22.81 -34.43
N LEU A 185 -2.46 22.58 -33.26
CA LEU A 185 -1.53 23.54 -32.65
C LEU A 185 -0.28 23.73 -33.52
N CYS A 186 0.29 22.63 -34.02
CA CYS A 186 1.43 22.66 -34.95
C CYS A 186 1.07 23.28 -36.31
N GLU A 187 -0.16 23.11 -36.78
CA GLU A 187 -0.69 23.73 -38.01
C GLU A 187 -1.07 25.22 -37.82
N LYS A 188 -0.75 25.80 -36.66
CA LYS A 188 -1.07 27.18 -36.31
C LYS A 188 -2.56 27.52 -36.43
N ASN A 189 -3.44 26.58 -36.09
CA ASN A 189 -4.88 26.84 -36.06
C ASN A 189 -5.20 27.91 -35.01
N ASP A 190 -5.72 29.05 -35.46
CA ASP A 190 -5.98 30.21 -34.60
C ASP A 190 -6.94 29.93 -33.46
N GLN A 191 -8.00 29.15 -33.70
CA GLN A 191 -8.99 28.87 -32.66
C GLN A 191 -8.41 27.96 -31.57
N GLU A 192 -7.71 26.90 -31.98
CA GLU A 192 -7.08 25.96 -31.07
C GLU A 192 -6.02 26.65 -30.20
N LEU A 193 -5.19 27.48 -30.83
CA LEU A 193 -4.18 28.27 -30.14
C LEU A 193 -4.78 29.30 -29.18
N ARG A 194 -5.84 30.01 -29.58
CA ARG A 194 -6.57 30.93 -28.67
C ARG A 194 -7.14 30.20 -27.46
N ASN A 195 -7.78 29.05 -27.68
CA ASN A 195 -8.36 28.25 -26.59
C ASN A 195 -7.27 27.79 -25.61
N ALA A 196 -6.15 27.30 -26.13
CA ALA A 196 -5.03 26.84 -25.31
C ALA A 196 -4.36 28.00 -24.55
N ALA A 197 -4.03 29.11 -25.23
CA ALA A 197 -3.44 30.29 -24.61
C ALA A 197 -4.33 30.87 -23.49
N ASN A 198 -5.65 30.95 -23.71
CA ASN A 198 -6.62 31.37 -22.69
C ASN A 198 -6.64 30.42 -21.48
N PHE A 199 -6.60 29.11 -21.73
CA PHE A 199 -6.57 28.13 -20.64
C PHE A 199 -5.30 28.28 -19.80
N PHE A 200 -4.14 28.42 -20.44
CA PHE A 200 -2.86 28.58 -19.74
C PHE A 200 -2.59 30.00 -19.23
N GLN A 201 -3.40 30.98 -19.62
CA GLN A 201 -3.19 32.40 -19.32
C GLN A 201 -1.82 32.90 -19.78
N SER A 202 -1.38 32.43 -20.95
CA SER A 202 -0.09 32.77 -21.55
C SER A 202 -0.24 33.90 -22.57
N ASP A 203 0.83 34.68 -22.78
CA ASP A 203 0.91 35.55 -23.96
C ASP A 203 0.81 34.70 -25.23
N LYS A 204 0.08 35.23 -26.21
CA LYS A 204 -0.22 34.54 -27.47
C LYS A 204 1.06 34.26 -28.25
N ILE A 205 1.96 35.23 -28.36
CA ILE A 205 3.17 35.13 -29.19
C ILE A 205 4.11 34.07 -28.63
N ASP A 206 4.34 34.09 -27.31
CA ASP A 206 5.18 33.11 -26.63
C ASP A 206 4.60 31.69 -26.68
N PHE A 207 3.26 31.56 -26.61
CA PHE A 207 2.63 30.26 -26.74
C PHE A 207 2.80 29.68 -28.14
N TYR A 208 2.78 30.52 -29.18
CA TYR A 208 2.78 30.11 -30.58
C TYR A 208 4.13 29.54 -31.03
N SER A 209 5.23 30.12 -30.54
CA SER A 209 6.59 29.68 -30.87
C SER A 209 6.87 28.25 -30.37
N ASN A 210 6.24 27.83 -29.26
CA ASN A 210 6.40 26.48 -28.69
C ASN A 210 5.87 25.35 -29.59
N PHE A 211 5.04 25.64 -30.58
CA PHE A 211 4.46 24.65 -31.51
C PHE A 211 4.99 24.80 -32.93
N ASP A 212 6.19 25.36 -33.11
CA ASP A 212 6.84 25.47 -34.42
C ASP A 212 7.70 24.25 -34.74
N PHE A 213 7.05 23.09 -34.88
CA PHE A 213 7.70 21.84 -35.25
C PHE A 213 6.74 20.86 -35.94
N THR A 214 7.30 19.91 -36.68
CA THR A 214 6.53 18.79 -37.26
C THR A 214 6.58 17.58 -36.31
N PRO A 215 5.44 17.12 -35.76
CA PRO A 215 5.45 15.98 -34.85
C PRO A 215 5.75 14.68 -35.60
N HIS A 216 6.64 13.85 -35.07
CA HIS A 216 6.85 12.49 -35.57
C HIS A 216 5.53 11.70 -35.58
N PHE A 217 5.33 10.88 -36.58
CA PHE A 217 4.13 10.14 -36.94
C PHE A 217 2.97 11.01 -37.43
N ARG A 218 3.22 12.24 -37.88
CA ARG A 218 2.20 13.02 -38.60
C ARG A 218 1.71 12.21 -39.80
N PHE A 219 0.38 12.12 -39.95
CA PHE A 219 -0.26 11.37 -41.02
C PHE A 219 -0.62 12.29 -42.20
N GLU A 220 -0.20 11.91 -43.40
CA GLU A 220 -0.64 12.51 -44.66
C GLU A 220 -1.21 11.41 -45.57
N LYS A 221 -2.41 11.62 -46.10
CA LYS A 221 -3.16 10.58 -46.84
C LYS A 221 -2.37 10.00 -48.02
N SER A 222 -1.59 10.81 -48.73
CA SER A 222 -0.79 10.41 -49.89
C SER A 222 0.57 9.82 -49.53
N ARG A 223 1.18 10.23 -48.41
CA ARG A 223 2.58 9.90 -48.07
C ARG A 223 2.71 8.89 -46.93
N GLY A 224 1.67 8.67 -46.14
CA GLY A 224 1.72 7.83 -44.95
C GLY A 224 2.12 8.63 -43.71
N PHE A 225 3.08 8.12 -42.93
CA PHE A 225 3.48 8.68 -41.63
C PHE A 225 4.92 9.18 -41.66
N TYR A 226 5.15 10.38 -41.14
CA TYR A 226 6.49 10.92 -40.98
C TYR A 226 7.25 10.21 -39.84
N THR A 227 8.29 9.44 -40.13
CA THR A 227 8.98 8.62 -39.12
C THR A 227 10.02 9.43 -38.31
N PRO A 228 10.51 8.90 -37.18
CA PRO A 228 11.68 9.46 -36.50
C PRO A 228 12.95 9.52 -37.37
N GLY A 229 13.04 8.69 -38.42
CA GLY A 229 14.15 8.69 -39.37
C GLY A 229 14.05 9.79 -40.45
N GLY A 230 13.02 10.65 -40.41
CA GLY A 230 12.82 11.73 -41.39
C GLY A 230 12.21 11.28 -42.72
N THR A 231 11.79 10.02 -42.83
CA THR A 231 11.16 9.42 -44.02
C THR A 231 9.63 9.39 -43.88
N TRP A 232 8.94 9.18 -45.01
CA TRP A 232 7.49 8.94 -45.03
C TRP A 232 7.20 7.47 -45.31
N GLU A 233 6.48 6.81 -44.41
CA GLU A 233 6.25 5.36 -44.47
C GLU A 233 4.81 4.97 -44.17
N HIS A 234 4.33 3.88 -44.78
CA HIS A 234 3.02 3.30 -44.48
C HIS A 234 3.10 2.32 -43.30
N LEU A 235 2.99 2.86 -42.08
CA LEU A 235 3.10 2.09 -40.83
C LEU A 235 1.84 1.27 -40.47
N LEU A 236 0.68 1.64 -41.03
CA LEU A 236 -0.60 0.99 -40.79
C LEU A 236 -1.20 0.50 -42.10
N THR A 237 -1.88 -0.64 -42.06
CA THR A 237 -2.59 -1.20 -43.22
C THR A 237 -3.83 -0.37 -43.55
N LYS A 238 -4.33 -0.47 -44.79
CA LYS A 238 -5.58 0.20 -45.21
C LYS A 238 -6.77 -0.18 -44.31
N SER A 239 -6.89 -1.47 -43.97
CA SER A 239 -7.94 -1.96 -43.06
C SER A 239 -7.84 -1.39 -41.65
N GLU A 240 -6.62 -1.20 -41.13
CA GLU A 240 -6.41 -0.56 -39.82
C GLU A 240 -6.80 0.92 -39.85
N LEU A 241 -6.43 1.65 -40.90
CA LEU A 241 -6.83 3.05 -41.10
C LEU A 241 -8.35 3.20 -41.17
N GLU A 242 -9.03 2.33 -41.90
CA GLU A 242 -10.50 2.28 -41.96
C GLU A 242 -11.11 1.97 -40.59
N THR A 243 -10.52 1.02 -39.85
CA THR A 243 -10.98 0.64 -38.51
C THR A 243 -10.81 1.79 -37.51
N ILE A 244 -9.71 2.54 -37.57
CA ILE A 244 -9.47 3.74 -36.77
C ILE A 244 -10.56 4.78 -37.07
N ARG A 245 -10.76 5.13 -38.34
CA ARG A 245 -11.76 6.12 -38.76
C ARG A 245 -13.17 5.71 -38.31
N SER A 246 -13.56 4.47 -38.57
CA SER A 246 -14.85 3.93 -38.13
C SER A 246 -15.04 4.06 -36.62
N THR A 247 -14.03 3.70 -35.83
CA THR A 247 -14.07 3.79 -34.36
C THR A 247 -14.18 5.23 -33.87
N THR A 248 -13.47 6.17 -34.51
CA THR A 248 -13.49 7.60 -34.14
C THR A 248 -14.82 8.29 -34.44
N LEU A 249 -15.56 7.79 -35.44
CA LEU A 249 -16.94 8.19 -35.75
C LEU A 249 -17.98 7.54 -34.81
N GLY A 250 -17.55 6.78 -33.81
CA GLY A 250 -18.44 6.09 -32.86
C GLY A 250 -18.93 4.71 -33.33
N ASN A 251 -18.51 4.27 -34.52
CA ASN A 251 -18.86 2.94 -35.05
C ASN A 251 -17.94 1.88 -34.44
N HIS A 252 -18.19 1.52 -33.19
CA HIS A 252 -17.41 0.54 -32.44
C HIS A 252 -17.74 -0.90 -32.89
N LYS A 253 -16.89 -1.48 -33.73
CA LYS A 253 -17.01 -2.88 -34.16
C LYS A 253 -16.47 -3.85 -33.10
N GLY A 254 -17.22 -4.93 -32.86
CA GLY A 254 -16.85 -6.01 -31.95
C GLY A 254 -17.25 -5.79 -30.48
N ILE A 255 -17.57 -6.89 -29.79
CA ILE A 255 -18.07 -6.89 -28.41
C ILE A 255 -17.06 -6.28 -27.41
N TYR A 256 -15.77 -6.39 -27.72
CA TYR A 256 -14.67 -5.86 -26.93
C TYR A 256 -14.71 -4.33 -26.83
N LEU A 257 -14.71 -3.62 -27.97
CA LEU A 257 -14.72 -2.14 -28.00
C LEU A 257 -16.03 -1.61 -27.42
N LYS A 258 -17.18 -2.23 -27.78
CA LYS A 258 -18.49 -1.86 -27.22
C LYS A 258 -18.50 -1.96 -25.70
N SER A 259 -17.98 -3.06 -25.13
CA SER A 259 -17.91 -3.25 -23.68
C SER A 259 -17.04 -2.20 -22.97
N ILE A 260 -15.88 -1.88 -23.53
CA ILE A 260 -14.96 -0.87 -22.94
C ILE A 260 -15.61 0.50 -22.93
N ILE A 261 -16.21 0.92 -24.05
CA ILE A 261 -16.85 2.24 -24.18
C ILE A 261 -18.10 2.35 -23.30
N ALA A 262 -18.90 1.28 -23.19
CA ALA A 262 -20.07 1.24 -22.31
C ALA A 262 -19.70 1.43 -20.83
N VAL A 263 -18.62 0.78 -20.37
CA VAL A 263 -18.12 0.91 -18.98
C VAL A 263 -17.36 2.22 -18.77
N GLY A 264 -16.67 2.68 -19.81
CA GLY A 264 -15.73 3.80 -19.80
C GLY A 264 -16.34 5.11 -19.33
N TRP A 265 -17.60 5.36 -19.68
CA TRP A 265 -18.32 6.59 -19.30
C TRP A 265 -18.33 6.84 -17.78
N ARG A 266 -18.62 5.82 -16.96
CA ARG A 266 -18.71 5.98 -15.49
C ARG A 266 -17.47 5.48 -14.76
N ARG A 267 -16.73 4.55 -15.36
CA ARG A 267 -15.65 3.82 -14.68
C ARG A 267 -14.46 3.60 -15.62
N PRO A 268 -13.77 4.67 -16.03
CA PRO A 268 -12.65 4.59 -16.97
C PRO A 268 -11.53 3.65 -16.51
N ILE A 269 -11.22 3.64 -15.20
CA ILE A 269 -10.22 2.71 -14.63
C ILE A 269 -10.67 1.26 -14.78
N ALA A 270 -11.96 0.96 -14.58
CA ALA A 270 -12.50 -0.39 -14.73
C ALA A 270 -12.51 -0.81 -16.19
N ALA A 271 -12.90 0.08 -17.10
CA ALA A 271 -12.85 -0.15 -18.54
C ALA A 271 -11.43 -0.47 -19.03
N ARG A 272 -10.41 0.27 -18.56
CA ARG A 272 -9.00 -0.03 -18.83
C ARG A 272 -8.57 -1.39 -18.30
N LYS A 273 -8.96 -1.76 -17.07
CA LYS A 273 -8.65 -3.09 -16.52
C LYS A 273 -9.33 -4.21 -17.30
N LEU A 274 -10.57 -3.99 -17.73
CA LEU A 274 -11.34 -4.92 -18.56
C LEU A 274 -10.66 -5.11 -19.92
N SER A 275 -10.19 -4.02 -20.54
CA SER A 275 -9.38 -4.03 -21.76
C SER A 275 -8.13 -4.89 -21.61
N GLU A 276 -7.34 -4.67 -20.55
CA GLU A 276 -6.14 -5.45 -20.27
C GLU A 276 -6.47 -6.93 -20.02
N PHE A 277 -7.58 -7.23 -19.34
CA PHE A 277 -7.99 -8.60 -19.06
C PHE A 277 -8.45 -9.36 -20.32
N TYR A 278 -9.23 -8.74 -21.20
CA TYR A 278 -9.71 -9.37 -22.44
C TYR A 278 -8.56 -9.72 -23.38
N LEU A 279 -7.58 -8.83 -23.53
CA LEU A 279 -6.50 -9.00 -24.51
C LEU A 279 -5.27 -9.69 -23.93
N TYR A 280 -5.01 -9.53 -22.63
CA TYR A 280 -3.80 -10.00 -21.96
C TYR A 280 -4.10 -10.58 -20.57
N PRO A 281 -4.92 -11.65 -20.48
CA PRO A 281 -5.38 -12.18 -19.18
C PRO A 281 -4.21 -12.64 -18.30
N LYS A 282 -3.22 -13.33 -18.88
CA LYS A 282 -2.02 -13.80 -18.16
C LYS A 282 -1.21 -12.63 -17.58
N GLN A 283 -0.92 -11.61 -18.37
CA GLN A 283 -0.17 -10.44 -17.93
C GLN A 283 -0.96 -9.64 -16.88
N SER A 284 -2.28 -9.54 -17.04
CA SER A 284 -3.17 -8.90 -16.06
C SER A 284 -3.08 -9.61 -14.70
N LEU A 285 -3.13 -10.94 -14.67
CA LEU A 285 -2.96 -11.73 -13.45
C LEU A 285 -1.58 -11.54 -12.82
N ILE A 286 -0.50 -11.58 -13.61
CA ILE A 286 0.86 -11.35 -13.11
C ILE A 286 0.99 -9.96 -12.47
N ARG A 287 0.45 -8.91 -13.11
CA ARG A 287 0.45 -7.55 -12.55
C ARG A 287 -0.31 -7.47 -11.22
N GLN A 288 -1.45 -8.16 -11.11
CA GLN A 288 -2.22 -8.21 -9.86
C GLN A 288 -1.43 -8.92 -8.75
N LEU A 289 -0.78 -10.05 -9.06
CA LEU A 289 0.08 -10.76 -8.11
C LEU A 289 1.27 -9.88 -7.65
N ASN A 290 1.91 -9.17 -8.57
CA ASN A 290 3.00 -8.25 -8.24
C ASN A 290 2.52 -7.07 -7.37
N ALA A 291 1.33 -6.53 -7.63
CA ALA A 291 0.73 -5.50 -6.79
C ALA A 291 0.48 -6.01 -5.36
N VAL A 292 0.03 -7.26 -5.20
CA VAL A 292 -0.14 -7.90 -3.88
C VAL A 292 1.20 -8.09 -3.18
N LYS A 293 2.23 -8.60 -3.88
CA LYS A 293 3.60 -8.74 -3.32
C LYS A 293 4.17 -7.40 -2.87
N GLN A 294 3.96 -6.34 -3.66
CA GLN A 294 4.41 -5.00 -3.31
C GLN A 294 3.67 -4.46 -2.08
N CYS A 295 2.34 -4.60 -2.03
CA CYS A 295 1.53 -4.22 -0.87
C CYS A 295 2.00 -4.92 0.42
N TRP A 296 2.31 -6.22 0.34
CA TRP A 296 2.86 -6.97 1.46
C TRP A 296 4.22 -6.45 1.93
N THR A 297 5.09 -6.11 0.99
CA THR A 297 6.41 -5.54 1.27
C THR A 297 6.29 -4.17 1.95
N ASP A 298 5.44 -3.30 1.42
CA ASP A 298 5.18 -1.97 1.99
C ASP A 298 4.51 -2.07 3.36
N THR A 299 3.63 -3.06 3.57
CA THR A 299 3.00 -3.34 4.87
C THR A 299 4.01 -3.78 5.91
N ARG A 300 4.91 -4.72 5.58
CA ARG A 300 5.98 -5.17 6.48
C ARG A 300 6.87 -4.01 6.89
N HIS A 301 7.18 -3.12 5.95
CA HIS A 301 7.98 -1.93 6.23
C HIS A 301 7.25 -0.94 7.15
N GLY A 302 5.99 -0.62 6.84
CA GLY A 302 5.16 0.25 7.68
C GLY A 302 5.00 -0.28 9.09
N LEU A 303 4.82 -1.59 9.26
CA LEU A 303 4.81 -2.25 10.57
C LEU A 303 6.14 -2.09 11.32
N ARG A 304 7.28 -2.24 10.62
CA ARG A 304 8.61 -2.04 11.22
C ARG A 304 8.79 -0.59 11.69
N LEU A 305 8.45 0.38 10.85
CA LEU A 305 8.55 1.80 11.21
C LEU A 305 7.58 2.17 12.34
N LYS A 306 6.34 1.69 12.29
CA LYS A 306 5.38 1.88 13.38
C LYS A 306 5.92 1.26 14.67
N ARG A 307 6.56 0.10 14.62
CA ARG A 307 7.23 -0.44 15.81
C ARG A 307 8.32 0.49 16.32
N GLN A 308 9.15 1.05 15.45
CA GLN A 308 10.21 1.95 15.87
C GLN A 308 9.67 3.29 16.41
N ALA A 309 8.58 3.82 15.83
CA ALA A 309 7.98 5.10 16.21
C ALA A 309 7.08 5.00 17.45
N THR A 310 6.31 3.93 17.59
CA THR A 310 5.49 3.66 18.78
C THR A 310 6.33 3.07 19.92
N PHE A 311 7.47 2.46 19.60
CA PHE A 311 8.39 1.88 20.58
C PHE A 311 9.82 2.37 20.27
N PRO A 312 10.19 3.58 20.76
CA PRO A 312 11.52 4.18 20.55
C PRO A 312 12.67 3.29 21.00
N SER A 313 12.37 2.26 21.80
CA SER A 313 13.27 1.14 22.04
C SER A 313 12.41 -0.10 22.28
N THR A 314 12.37 -1.04 21.34
CA THR A 314 11.95 -2.42 21.68
C THR A 314 12.86 -3.04 22.75
N ASN A 315 13.97 -2.40 23.08
CA ASN A 315 14.79 -2.74 24.23
C ASN A 315 14.15 -2.39 25.59
N SER A 316 13.25 -1.40 25.74
CA SER A 316 12.70 -1.09 27.08
C SER A 316 11.49 -1.95 27.45
N LEU A 317 10.54 -2.16 26.53
CA LEU A 317 9.35 -2.99 26.76
C LEU A 317 9.66 -4.48 26.93
N SER A 318 10.61 -5.00 26.16
CA SER A 318 11.05 -6.40 26.28
C SER A 318 11.89 -6.66 27.52
N GLN A 319 12.32 -5.63 28.26
CA GLN A 319 13.10 -5.80 29.49
C GLN A 319 12.24 -6.01 30.74
N HIS A 320 10.97 -5.59 30.69
CA HIS A 320 10.07 -5.58 31.84
C HIS A 320 8.82 -6.45 31.62
N PHE A 321 8.80 -7.29 30.58
CA PHE A 321 7.64 -8.12 30.26
C PHE A 321 7.94 -9.61 30.42
N PHE A 322 7.25 -10.27 31.34
CA PHE A 322 7.42 -11.68 31.67
C PHE A 322 6.12 -12.44 31.44
N VAL A 323 6.21 -13.70 31.02
CA VAL A 323 5.03 -14.53 30.68
C VAL A 323 5.10 -15.83 31.44
N VAL A 324 3.97 -16.26 32.01
CA VAL A 324 3.77 -17.63 32.54
C VAL A 324 2.75 -18.35 31.67
N SER A 325 3.19 -19.43 31.02
CA SER A 325 2.43 -20.26 30.07
C SER A 325 2.43 -21.73 30.50
N GLY A 326 1.55 -22.54 29.91
CA GLY A 326 1.38 -23.95 30.30
C GLY A 326 -0.04 -24.47 30.11
N ALA A 327 -0.22 -25.78 30.24
CA ALA A 327 -1.51 -26.45 30.03
C ALA A 327 -2.61 -25.95 30.98
N HIS A 328 -3.88 -26.13 30.60
CA HIS A 328 -5.01 -25.84 31.49
C HIS A 328 -4.93 -26.73 32.75
N GLY A 329 -5.18 -26.18 33.95
CA GLY A 329 -5.10 -26.94 35.21
C GLY A 329 -3.72 -26.97 35.90
N VAL A 330 -2.65 -26.55 35.21
CA VAL A 330 -1.26 -26.61 35.73
C VAL A 330 -0.93 -25.55 36.81
N GLY A 331 -1.89 -24.70 37.23
CA GLY A 331 -1.67 -23.73 38.32
C GLY A 331 -1.06 -22.37 37.95
N LYS A 332 -1.02 -21.99 36.66
CA LYS A 332 -0.43 -20.72 36.18
C LYS A 332 -0.90 -19.47 36.94
N SER A 333 -2.22 -19.26 37.01
CA SER A 333 -2.81 -18.06 37.57
C SER A 333 -2.48 -17.91 39.05
N THR A 334 -2.48 -19.04 39.78
CA THR A 334 -2.11 -19.11 41.20
C THR A 334 -0.65 -18.78 41.40
N SER A 335 0.26 -19.45 40.67
CA SER A 335 1.70 -19.20 40.80
C SER A 335 2.09 -17.78 40.38
N LEU A 336 1.43 -17.22 39.35
CA LEU A 336 1.66 -15.85 38.91
C LEU A 336 1.17 -14.83 39.95
N GLY A 337 0.01 -15.04 40.56
CA GLY A 337 -0.49 -14.17 41.63
C GLY A 337 0.43 -14.16 42.86
N ILE A 338 0.93 -15.33 43.28
CA ILE A 338 1.88 -15.41 44.39
C ILE A 338 3.22 -14.77 44.02
N ALA A 339 3.72 -15.00 42.80
CA ALA A 339 4.98 -14.39 42.35
C ALA A 339 4.88 -12.85 42.27
N LEU A 340 3.71 -12.33 41.86
CA LEU A 340 3.42 -10.90 41.86
C LEU A 340 3.52 -10.32 43.28
N ASN A 341 2.89 -10.97 44.26
CA ASN A 341 2.92 -10.53 45.66
C ASN A 341 4.36 -10.54 46.21
N ILE A 342 5.13 -11.61 45.96
CA ILE A 342 6.54 -11.71 46.37
C ILE A 342 7.35 -10.53 45.81
N LEU A 343 7.18 -10.19 44.53
CA LEU A 343 7.90 -9.07 43.92
C LEU A 343 7.51 -7.73 44.54
N GLN A 344 6.21 -7.51 44.79
CA GLN A 344 5.70 -6.28 45.39
C GLN A 344 6.16 -6.10 46.85
N GLU A 345 6.12 -7.18 47.65
CA GLU A 345 6.62 -7.20 49.04
C GLU A 345 8.12 -6.87 49.11
N GLU A 346 8.90 -7.29 48.11
CA GLU A 346 10.32 -7.00 47.99
C GLU A 346 10.62 -5.62 47.33
N GLY A 347 9.60 -4.78 47.12
CA GLY A 347 9.76 -3.42 46.60
C GLY A 347 9.98 -3.34 45.09
N ILE A 348 9.71 -4.42 44.34
CA ILE A 348 9.77 -4.43 42.87
C ILE A 348 8.37 -4.13 42.33
N PRO A 349 8.14 -2.96 41.71
CA PRO A 349 6.82 -2.59 41.22
C PRO A 349 6.43 -3.51 40.04
N ALA A 350 5.37 -4.30 40.23
CA ALA A 350 4.92 -5.26 39.24
C ALA A 350 3.40 -5.29 39.14
N THR A 351 2.89 -5.52 37.93
CA THR A 351 1.46 -5.66 37.62
C THR A 351 1.20 -6.93 36.81
N GLY A 352 0.20 -7.69 37.26
CA GLY A 352 -0.28 -8.89 36.57
C GLY A 352 -1.42 -8.59 35.61
N PHE A 353 -1.48 -9.26 34.46
CA PHE A 353 -2.68 -9.27 33.62
C PHE A 353 -2.90 -10.63 32.97
N HIS A 354 -4.16 -10.94 32.63
CA HIS A 354 -4.52 -12.21 31.99
C HIS A 354 -4.80 -12.01 30.50
N HIS A 355 -3.92 -12.53 29.65
CA HIS A 355 -3.91 -12.29 28.20
C HIS A 355 -5.23 -12.69 27.49
N ARG A 356 -5.91 -13.76 27.93
CA ARG A 356 -7.21 -14.19 27.36
C ARG A 356 -8.42 -13.33 27.76
N LEU A 357 -8.47 -12.80 28.98
CA LEU A 357 -9.61 -12.02 29.48
C LEU A 357 -9.66 -10.64 28.81
N ASP A 358 -8.50 -10.08 28.50
CA ASP A 358 -8.39 -8.82 27.77
C ASP A 358 -8.83 -8.94 26.30
N LYS A 359 -8.67 -10.13 25.70
CA LYS A 359 -9.24 -10.41 24.38
C LYS A 359 -10.76 -10.32 24.37
N MET A 360 -11.41 -10.83 25.42
CA MET A 360 -12.87 -10.80 25.56
C MET A 360 -13.38 -9.38 25.85
N ARG A 361 -12.65 -8.58 26.62
CA ARG A 361 -12.96 -7.15 26.80
C ARG A 361 -12.80 -6.34 25.52
N SER A 362 -11.97 -6.81 24.58
CA SER A 362 -11.67 -6.11 23.32
C SER A 362 -12.60 -6.41 22.12
N ASN A 363 -13.71 -7.17 22.23
CA ASN A 363 -14.78 -7.22 21.18
C ASN A 363 -16.02 -8.08 21.55
N PRO A 364 -17.29 -7.74 21.15
CA PRO A 364 -17.66 -7.35 19.77
C PRO A 364 -18.88 -6.38 19.57
N GLU A 365 -19.23 -5.45 20.45
CA GLU A 365 -20.39 -4.53 20.17
C GLU A 365 -20.04 -3.24 19.41
N ARG A 366 -18.76 -2.97 19.11
CA ARG A 366 -18.36 -1.69 18.47
C ARG A 366 -17.51 -1.76 17.22
N ILE A 367 -17.17 -2.95 16.69
CA ILE A 367 -16.75 -3.01 15.28
C ILE A 367 -18.00 -3.06 14.43
N ARG A 368 -18.53 -1.87 14.13
CA ARG A 368 -19.47 -1.67 13.04
C ARG A 368 -18.96 -2.48 11.85
N PRO A 369 -19.81 -3.29 11.17
CA PRO A 369 -19.40 -3.92 9.92
C PRO A 369 -18.76 -2.81 9.09
N TYR A 370 -17.54 -3.05 8.60
CA TYR A 370 -16.76 -2.08 7.86
C TYR A 370 -17.66 -1.43 6.80
N ASN A 371 -18.20 -0.26 7.14
CA ASN A 371 -19.20 0.45 6.35
C ASN A 371 -18.42 1.25 5.30
N SER A 372 -17.54 0.58 4.54
CA SER A 372 -17.05 1.17 3.31
C SER A 372 -18.20 1.16 2.33
N LYS A 373 -18.93 2.29 2.25
CA LYS A 373 -19.77 2.59 1.10
C LYS A 373 -18.86 2.55 -0.14
N GLY A 374 -19.22 1.74 -1.15
CA GLY A 374 -18.57 1.72 -2.46
C GLY A 374 -17.84 0.43 -2.86
N VAL A 375 -17.05 0.54 -3.94
CA VAL A 375 -16.38 -0.52 -4.74
C VAL A 375 -15.63 -1.57 -3.89
N LEU A 376 -15.16 -1.20 -2.70
CA LEU A 376 -14.52 -2.10 -1.74
C LEU A 376 -15.43 -3.26 -1.30
N ARG A 377 -16.75 -3.06 -1.16
CA ARG A 377 -17.69 -4.17 -0.85
C ARG A 377 -17.80 -5.14 -2.02
N THR A 378 -17.88 -4.63 -3.25
CA THR A 378 -17.91 -5.45 -4.46
C THR A 378 -16.61 -6.22 -4.62
N CYS A 379 -15.45 -5.58 -4.43
CA CYS A 379 -14.14 -6.24 -4.47
C CYS A 379 -13.94 -7.25 -3.34
N TRP A 380 -14.50 -7.02 -2.15
CA TRP A 380 -14.48 -7.98 -1.05
C TRP A 380 -15.19 -9.27 -1.45
N HIS A 381 -16.38 -9.19 -2.04
CA HIS A 381 -17.12 -10.37 -2.50
C HIS A 381 -16.46 -11.10 -3.68
N LEU A 382 -15.61 -10.41 -4.46
CA LEU A 382 -14.82 -11.02 -5.53
C LEU A 382 -13.58 -11.78 -5.02
N LEU A 383 -13.19 -11.61 -3.75
CA LEU A 383 -12.10 -12.38 -3.16
C LEU A 383 -12.56 -13.82 -2.84
N PRO A 384 -11.73 -14.84 -3.16
CA PRO A 384 -11.94 -16.21 -2.70
C PRO A 384 -12.23 -16.24 -1.20
N SER A 385 -13.17 -17.10 -0.79
CA SER A 385 -13.64 -17.21 0.60
C SER A 385 -12.48 -17.37 1.59
N ALA A 386 -11.50 -18.21 1.26
CA ALA A 386 -10.31 -18.44 2.09
C ALA A 386 -9.48 -17.16 2.33
N ILE A 387 -9.34 -16.29 1.32
CA ILE A 387 -8.61 -15.02 1.44
C ILE A 387 -9.38 -14.04 2.30
N ARG A 388 -10.71 -13.95 2.13
CA ARG A 388 -11.56 -13.11 2.99
C ARG A 388 -11.45 -13.51 4.46
N TYR A 389 -11.51 -14.82 4.74
CA TYR A 389 -11.39 -15.34 6.09
C TYR A 389 -10.01 -15.06 6.69
N LEU A 390 -8.95 -15.18 5.90
CA LEU A 390 -7.60 -14.79 6.33
C LEU A 390 -7.49 -13.30 6.64
N LEU A 391 -8.00 -12.43 5.76
CA LEU A 391 -7.98 -10.98 5.98
C LEU A 391 -8.76 -10.58 7.23
N ARG A 392 -9.93 -11.20 7.44
CA ARG A 392 -10.72 -10.96 8.66
C ARG A 392 -9.96 -11.42 9.91
N ALA A 393 -9.39 -12.63 9.87
CA ALA A 393 -8.56 -13.12 10.97
C ALA A 393 -7.36 -12.20 11.25
N LEU A 394 -6.71 -11.65 10.22
CA LEU A 394 -5.61 -10.68 10.39
C LEU A 394 -6.07 -9.38 11.05
N ILE A 395 -7.24 -8.85 10.70
CA ILE A 395 -7.80 -7.63 11.32
C ILE A 395 -8.13 -7.87 12.79
N ASP A 396 -8.75 -9.02 13.11
CA ASP A 396 -9.10 -9.39 14.48
C ASP A 396 -7.84 -9.53 15.35
N GLU A 397 -6.79 -10.19 14.83
CA GLU A 397 -5.52 -10.35 15.54
C GLU A 397 -4.72 -9.04 15.60
N TYR A 398 -4.85 -8.13 14.62
CA TYR A 398 -4.26 -6.80 14.69
C TYR A 398 -4.84 -5.98 15.84
N THR A 399 -6.18 -5.90 15.91
CA THR A 399 -6.90 -5.18 16.96
C THR A 399 -6.54 -5.73 18.34
N TYR A 400 -6.45 -7.05 18.42
CA TYR A 400 -6.00 -7.74 19.62
C TYR A 400 -4.57 -7.35 20.02
N ALA A 401 -3.63 -7.45 19.08
CA ALA A 401 -2.23 -7.11 19.34
C ALA A 401 -2.10 -5.67 19.83
N THR A 402 -2.80 -4.71 19.20
CA THR A 402 -2.76 -3.29 19.61
C THR A 402 -3.26 -3.06 21.04
N SER A 403 -4.25 -3.83 21.51
CA SER A 403 -4.73 -3.75 22.89
C SER A 403 -3.66 -4.18 23.90
N ILE A 404 -3.00 -5.32 23.63
CA ILE A 404 -1.90 -5.82 24.48
C ILE A 404 -0.72 -4.85 24.47
N PHE A 405 -0.38 -4.30 23.30
CA PHE A 405 0.67 -3.29 23.18
C PHE A 405 0.39 -2.06 24.04
N SER A 406 -0.82 -1.51 23.99
CA SER A 406 -1.20 -0.34 24.79
C SER A 406 -1.00 -0.62 26.28
N LYS A 407 -1.47 -1.77 26.77
CA LYS A 407 -1.30 -2.13 28.19
C LYS A 407 0.14 -2.29 28.61
N LEU A 408 0.94 -2.99 27.82
CA LEU A 408 2.36 -3.17 28.12
C LEU A 408 3.09 -1.83 28.15
N PHE A 409 2.69 -0.90 27.28
CA PHE A 409 3.21 0.45 27.26
C PHE A 409 2.85 1.22 28.54
N ASP A 410 1.57 1.24 28.93
CA ASP A 410 1.11 1.92 30.15
C ASP A 410 1.83 1.36 31.41
N ILE A 411 2.04 0.05 31.48
CA ILE A 411 2.79 -0.61 32.57
C ILE A 411 4.28 -0.23 32.53
N SER A 412 4.88 -0.18 31.34
CA SER A 412 6.29 0.17 31.19
C SER A 412 6.56 1.66 31.47
N GLU A 413 5.66 2.58 31.08
CA GLU A 413 5.81 4.02 31.37
C GLU A 413 5.67 4.31 32.86
N SER A 414 4.85 3.55 33.58
CA SER A 414 4.75 3.63 35.04
C SER A 414 5.95 3.00 35.78
N GLY A 415 6.97 2.54 35.05
CA GLY A 415 8.18 1.94 35.61
C GLY A 415 7.96 0.56 36.24
N GLN A 416 6.83 -0.09 35.92
CA GLN A 416 6.46 -1.38 36.51
C GLN A 416 6.83 -2.55 35.59
N ILE A 417 6.94 -3.73 36.19
CA ILE A 417 7.12 -5.00 35.49
C ILE A 417 5.75 -5.59 35.14
N ALA A 418 5.59 -6.03 33.90
CA ALA A 418 4.39 -6.71 33.43
C ALA A 418 4.55 -8.24 33.54
N LEU A 419 3.67 -8.91 34.30
CA LEU A 419 3.56 -10.38 34.35
C LEU A 419 2.26 -10.82 33.67
N ALA A 420 2.35 -11.57 32.58
CA ALA A 420 1.19 -12.09 31.86
C ALA A 420 0.88 -13.55 32.19
N ASP A 421 -0.38 -13.81 32.52
CA ASP A 421 -0.96 -15.16 32.51
C ASP A 421 -1.37 -15.52 31.07
N ARG A 422 -0.60 -16.43 30.47
CA ARG A 422 -0.60 -16.85 29.06
C ARG A 422 -0.16 -15.75 28.09
N TYR A 423 0.25 -16.17 26.89
CA TYR A 423 0.62 -15.25 25.81
C TYR A 423 0.10 -15.73 24.45
N ILE A 424 0.48 -15.04 23.37
CA ILE A 424 0.04 -15.35 22.00
C ILE A 424 0.50 -16.76 21.56
N TYR A 425 1.53 -17.30 22.21
CA TYR A 425 2.00 -18.67 22.02
C TYR A 425 0.96 -19.69 22.48
N ASP A 426 0.36 -19.51 23.66
CA ASP A 426 -0.72 -20.37 24.15
C ASP A 426 -1.91 -20.38 23.18
N ARG A 427 -2.22 -19.23 22.58
CA ARG A 427 -3.29 -19.10 21.57
C ARG A 427 -2.95 -19.88 20.30
N LEU A 428 -1.72 -19.76 19.79
CA LEU A 428 -1.30 -20.51 18.60
C LEU A 428 -1.34 -22.02 18.85
N THR A 429 -0.87 -22.45 20.02
CA THR A 429 -0.92 -23.86 20.46
C THR A 429 -2.36 -24.35 20.53
N ASP A 430 -3.26 -23.62 21.20
CA ASP A 430 -4.68 -23.98 21.30
C ASP A 430 -5.36 -24.11 19.94
N LEU A 431 -5.10 -23.16 19.01
CA LEU A 431 -5.65 -23.23 17.65
C LEU A 431 -5.19 -24.47 16.88
N LYS A 432 -3.93 -24.87 17.04
CA LYS A 432 -3.36 -26.05 16.39
C LYS A 432 -3.90 -27.36 16.98
N ILE A 433 -4.00 -27.45 18.31
CA ILE A 433 -4.55 -28.63 19.01
C ILE A 433 -6.02 -28.83 18.63
N ARG A 434 -6.82 -27.75 18.66
CA ARG A 434 -8.24 -27.79 18.28
C ARG A 434 -8.49 -27.84 16.77
N LYS A 435 -7.44 -28.07 15.95
CA LYS A 435 -7.51 -28.18 14.48
C LYS A 435 -8.32 -27.06 13.82
N ARG A 436 -8.15 -25.82 14.28
CA ARG A 436 -8.87 -24.67 13.72
C ARG A 436 -8.44 -24.42 12.27
N PRO A 437 -9.28 -23.73 11.47
CA PRO A 437 -8.97 -23.48 10.06
C PRO A 437 -7.60 -22.82 9.87
N TRP A 438 -6.90 -23.22 8.80
CA TRP A 438 -5.51 -22.80 8.54
C TRP A 438 -5.33 -21.28 8.54
N TYR A 439 -6.32 -20.52 8.08
CA TYR A 439 -6.24 -19.06 8.01
C TYR A 439 -6.17 -18.39 9.39
N HIS A 440 -6.82 -18.94 10.43
CA HIS A 440 -6.66 -18.46 11.80
C HIS A 440 -5.27 -18.79 12.36
N ILE A 441 -4.80 -20.02 12.11
CA ILE A 441 -3.46 -20.46 12.53
C ILE A 441 -2.39 -19.56 11.88
N CYS A 442 -2.51 -19.29 10.58
CA CYS A 442 -1.61 -18.40 9.85
C CYS A 442 -1.64 -16.97 10.39
N ALA A 443 -2.84 -16.41 10.64
CA ALA A 443 -2.95 -15.07 11.20
C ALA A 443 -2.23 -14.96 12.56
N VAL A 444 -2.52 -15.86 13.50
CA VAL A 444 -1.85 -15.85 14.82
C VAL A 444 -0.35 -16.11 14.69
N ALA A 445 0.09 -17.03 13.83
CA ALA A 445 1.51 -17.31 13.62
C ALA A 445 2.28 -16.09 13.06
N ILE A 446 1.63 -15.26 12.23
CA ILE A 446 2.19 -13.97 11.83
C ILE A 446 2.36 -13.10 13.08
N PHE A 447 1.30 -12.93 13.88
CA PHE A 447 1.34 -12.07 15.06
C PHE A 447 2.26 -12.55 16.19
N CYS A 448 2.58 -13.84 16.30
CA CYS A 448 3.62 -14.34 17.20
C CYS A 448 4.99 -13.69 16.94
N ARG A 449 5.27 -13.31 15.69
CA ARG A 449 6.50 -12.58 15.33
C ARG A 449 6.33 -11.07 15.38
N LEU A 450 5.08 -10.59 15.40
CA LEU A 450 4.80 -9.17 15.33
C LEU A 450 4.59 -8.50 16.68
N THR A 451 4.21 -9.28 17.69
CA THR A 451 3.96 -8.82 19.07
C THR A 451 5.28 -8.73 19.86
N PRO A 452 5.32 -8.00 21.00
CA PRO A 452 6.53 -7.86 21.80
C PRO A 452 7.08 -9.22 22.22
N GLN A 453 8.39 -9.40 22.19
CA GLN A 453 8.98 -10.59 22.77
C GLN A 453 9.09 -10.41 24.28
N PRO A 454 8.60 -11.36 25.09
CA PRO A 454 8.80 -11.30 26.53
C PRO A 454 10.28 -11.46 26.88
N ALA A 455 10.72 -10.74 27.92
CA ALA A 455 12.03 -10.82 28.54
C ALA A 455 12.41 -12.25 28.87
N MET A 456 11.44 -12.98 29.43
CA MET A 456 11.53 -14.39 29.74
C MET A 456 10.13 -15.01 29.71
N SER A 457 10.04 -16.22 29.17
CA SER A 457 8.84 -17.04 29.24
C SER A 457 9.08 -18.20 30.20
N PHE A 458 8.17 -18.37 31.16
CA PHE A 458 8.11 -19.52 32.05
C PHE A 458 7.06 -20.49 31.51
N ILE A 459 7.46 -21.73 31.21
CA ILE A 459 6.53 -22.80 30.84
C ILE A 459 6.42 -23.76 32.00
N LEU A 460 5.24 -23.82 32.60
CA LEU A 460 4.93 -24.78 33.65
C LEU A 460 4.54 -26.12 33.01
N ILE A 461 5.24 -27.18 33.42
CA ILE A 461 5.02 -28.55 32.94
C ILE A 461 4.75 -29.46 34.14
N ASP A 462 3.81 -30.37 33.97
CA ASP A 462 3.52 -31.44 34.92
C ASP A 462 3.17 -32.72 34.15
N THR A 463 3.09 -33.82 34.87
CA THR A 463 2.63 -35.08 34.30
C THR A 463 1.20 -34.92 33.79
N PRO A 464 0.87 -35.39 32.57
CA PRO A 464 -0.46 -35.26 32.01
C PRO A 464 -1.56 -35.80 32.92
N LYS A 465 -1.29 -36.92 33.60
CA LYS A 465 -2.18 -37.53 34.59
C LYS A 465 -2.51 -36.58 35.75
N ASN A 466 -1.49 -35.96 36.39
CA ASN A 466 -1.72 -34.99 37.46
C ASN A 466 -2.57 -33.78 37.01
N ILE A 467 -2.40 -33.35 35.77
CA ILE A 467 -3.17 -32.24 35.21
C ILE A 467 -4.61 -32.67 34.93
N TYR A 468 -4.80 -33.86 34.37
CA TYR A 468 -6.11 -34.45 34.09
C TYR A 468 -6.92 -34.65 35.37
N ASP A 469 -6.31 -35.23 36.40
CA ASP A 469 -6.91 -35.46 37.71
C ASP A 469 -7.38 -34.15 38.37
N ARG A 470 -6.64 -33.05 38.16
CA ARG A 470 -7.03 -31.71 38.62
C ARG A 470 -8.11 -31.07 37.77
N LYS A 471 -8.05 -31.26 36.45
CA LYS A 471 -8.92 -30.56 35.49
C LYS A 471 -9.15 -31.41 34.24
N GLN A 472 -10.31 -32.06 34.20
CA GLN A 472 -10.78 -32.94 33.12
C GLN A 472 -11.25 -32.19 31.86
N GLU A 473 -10.46 -31.21 31.37
CA GLU A 473 -10.78 -30.43 30.15
C GLU A 473 -10.21 -31.03 28.86
N LEU A 474 -9.13 -31.81 28.96
CA LEU A 474 -8.39 -32.41 27.83
C LEU A 474 -7.91 -33.79 28.25
N GLU A 475 -7.88 -34.74 27.31
CA GLU A 475 -7.31 -36.07 27.56
C GLU A 475 -5.80 -35.99 27.83
N GLU A 476 -5.23 -36.97 28.55
CA GLU A 476 -3.79 -37.01 28.87
C GLU A 476 -2.90 -36.86 27.63
N ASN A 477 -3.27 -37.52 26.52
CA ASN A 477 -2.56 -37.41 25.24
C ASN A 477 -2.62 -36.00 24.65
N GLU A 478 -3.75 -35.31 24.79
CA GLU A 478 -3.90 -33.93 24.32
C GLU A 478 -3.14 -32.94 25.19
N ILE A 479 -3.10 -33.17 26.51
CA ILE A 479 -2.29 -32.41 27.46
C ILE A 479 -0.81 -32.56 27.09
N ASN A 480 -0.33 -33.79 26.89
CA ASN A 480 1.06 -34.04 26.49
C ASN A 480 1.39 -33.31 25.18
N ARG A 481 0.53 -33.45 24.17
CA ARG A 481 0.69 -32.77 22.88
C ARG A 481 0.69 -31.25 23.01
N TYR A 482 -0.16 -30.69 23.88
CA TYR A 482 -0.24 -29.26 24.15
C TYR A 482 1.08 -28.76 24.76
N GLN A 483 1.61 -29.46 25.78
CA GLN A 483 2.86 -29.09 26.46
C GLN A 483 4.04 -29.10 25.47
N THR A 484 4.18 -30.16 24.67
CA THR A 484 5.22 -30.27 23.63
C THR A 484 5.12 -29.14 22.60
N LEU A 485 3.93 -28.89 22.07
CA LEU A 485 3.74 -27.88 21.04
C LEU A 485 3.95 -26.45 21.55
N LEU A 486 3.60 -26.18 22.81
CA LEU A 486 3.85 -24.90 23.46
C LEU A 486 5.34 -24.66 23.68
N LEU A 487 6.09 -25.67 24.14
CA LEU A 487 7.55 -25.63 24.25
C LEU A 487 8.19 -25.29 22.90
N GLU A 488 7.87 -26.04 21.85
CA GLU A 488 8.40 -25.82 20.50
C GLU A 488 8.07 -24.42 19.97
N THR A 489 6.81 -24.00 20.12
CA THR A 489 6.35 -22.70 19.65
C THR A 489 7.05 -21.58 20.39
N THR A 490 7.25 -21.70 21.70
CA THR A 490 7.92 -20.67 22.51
C THR A 490 9.42 -20.64 22.22
N LYS A 491 10.10 -21.80 22.18
CA LYS A 491 11.53 -21.91 21.84
C LYS A 491 11.84 -21.31 20.46
N LYS A 492 10.93 -21.44 19.50
CA LYS A 492 11.09 -20.86 18.17
C LYS A 492 10.97 -19.34 18.13
N ASN A 493 10.24 -18.73 19.06
CA ASN A 493 9.93 -17.29 19.01
C ASN A 493 10.60 -16.48 20.13
N ASN A 494 10.96 -17.09 21.27
CA ASN A 494 11.62 -16.46 22.40
C ASN A 494 12.94 -17.18 22.75
N ALA A 495 14.03 -16.42 22.82
CA ALA A 495 15.36 -16.92 23.18
C ALA A 495 15.51 -17.27 24.66
N PHE A 496 14.74 -16.63 25.56
CA PHE A 496 14.84 -16.80 27.01
C PHE A 496 13.63 -17.56 27.54
N LEU A 497 13.72 -18.89 27.46
CA LEU A 497 12.72 -19.83 27.96
C LEU A 497 13.22 -20.53 29.22
N LYS A 498 12.41 -20.53 30.29
CA LYS A 498 12.58 -21.36 31.48
C LYS A 498 11.43 -22.35 31.57
N VAL A 499 11.77 -23.62 31.70
CA VAL A 499 10.81 -24.69 31.93
C VAL A 499 10.83 -25.01 33.41
N ILE A 500 9.67 -24.93 34.07
CA ILE A 500 9.53 -25.26 35.49
C ILE A 500 8.67 -26.52 35.59
N HIS A 501 9.28 -27.57 36.10
CA HIS A 501 8.59 -28.81 36.41
C HIS A 501 7.88 -28.67 37.76
N ILE A 502 6.59 -28.99 37.79
CA ILE A 502 5.79 -28.90 39.01
C ILE A 502 6.03 -30.13 39.88
N ASP A 503 5.96 -31.36 39.36
CA ASP A 503 6.32 -32.60 40.07
C ASP A 503 5.89 -32.63 41.56
N GLN A 504 4.60 -32.40 41.84
CA GLN A 504 4.02 -32.32 43.20
C GLN A 504 4.49 -31.15 44.10
N ARG A 505 5.27 -30.20 43.57
CA ARG A 505 5.60 -28.95 44.27
C ARG A 505 4.35 -28.11 44.49
N ASP A 506 4.32 -27.42 45.62
CA ASP A 506 3.28 -26.46 45.94
C ASP A 506 3.43 -25.17 45.11
N ALA A 507 2.33 -24.43 44.96
CA ALA A 507 2.31 -23.21 44.14
C ALA A 507 3.27 -22.13 44.65
N HIS A 508 3.55 -22.08 45.96
CA HIS A 508 4.43 -21.08 46.56
C HIS A 508 5.89 -21.35 46.20
N SER A 509 6.32 -22.61 46.18
CA SER A 509 7.67 -23.00 45.74
C SER A 509 7.89 -22.67 44.26
N VAL A 510 6.90 -22.90 43.40
CA VAL A 510 6.96 -22.54 41.97
C VAL A 510 7.02 -21.01 41.81
N ALA A 511 6.20 -20.28 42.56
CA ALA A 511 6.17 -18.81 42.52
C ALA A 511 7.49 -18.17 42.98
N LYS A 512 8.12 -18.70 44.03
CA LYS A 512 9.46 -18.28 44.49
C LYS A 512 10.50 -18.43 43.38
N GLU A 513 10.48 -19.53 42.64
CA GLU A 513 11.40 -19.76 41.53
C GLU A 513 11.17 -18.76 40.39
N ILE A 514 9.92 -18.46 40.03
CA ILE A 514 9.57 -17.44 39.03
C ILE A 514 10.12 -16.07 39.47
N ALA A 515 9.79 -15.63 40.68
CA ALA A 515 10.25 -14.34 41.22
C ALA A 515 11.78 -14.25 41.29
N LEU A 516 12.45 -15.32 41.72
CA LEU A 516 13.91 -15.38 41.75
C LEU A 516 14.54 -15.22 40.36
N ASN A 517 14.04 -15.93 39.35
CA ASN A 517 14.54 -15.83 37.98
C ASN A 517 14.32 -14.43 37.40
N ILE A 518 13.18 -13.79 37.69
CA ILE A 518 12.91 -12.40 37.32
C ILE A 518 13.95 -11.48 37.95
N LYS A 519 14.18 -11.60 39.26
CA LYS A 519 15.18 -10.79 39.98
C LYS A 519 16.59 -10.97 39.43
N ILE A 520 17.01 -12.19 39.16
CA ILE A 520 18.31 -12.49 38.53
C ILE A 520 18.40 -11.80 37.17
N PHE A 521 17.37 -11.95 36.33
CA PHE A 521 17.35 -11.32 35.02
C PHE A 521 17.48 -9.80 35.09
N LEU A 522 16.76 -9.14 36.01
CA LEU A 522 16.84 -7.69 36.21
C LEU A 522 18.22 -7.24 36.72
N ARG A 523 18.84 -8.01 37.64
CA ARG A 523 20.15 -7.69 38.22
C ARG A 523 21.30 -7.84 37.21
N CYS A 524 21.26 -8.88 36.38
CA CYS A 524 22.27 -9.12 35.35
C CYS A 524 22.25 -8.07 34.22
N LYS A 525 21.28 -7.14 34.24
CA LYS A 525 21.05 -6.17 33.17
C LYS A 525 21.14 -4.70 33.59
N LYS A 526 21.73 -4.37 34.75
CA LYS A 526 21.92 -2.96 35.16
C LYS A 526 22.68 -2.15 34.06
N PRO A 527 22.33 -0.88 33.88
CA PRO A 527 22.30 -0.20 32.58
C PRO A 527 23.65 0.37 32.14
N ASP A 528 23.86 0.39 30.82
CA ASP A 528 24.63 1.44 30.12
C ASP A 528 23.84 2.75 30.10
#